data_AF-A0AAW4WZY5-F1
#
_entry.id   AF-A0AAW4WZY5-F1
#
_cell.length_a   1.000
_cell.length_b   1.000
_cell.length_c   1.000
_cell.angle_alpha   90.00
_cell.angle_beta   90.00
_cell.angle_gamma   90.00
#
_symmetry.space_group_name_H-M   'P 1'
#
loop_
_entity.id
_entity.type
_entity.pdbx_description
1 polymer ?
#
loop_
_entity_poly.entity_id
_entity_poly.type
_entity_poly.pdbx_seq_one_letter_code
_entity_poly.pdbx_strand_id
1 'polypeptide(L)'
;LVTIDIDPSTGYGEELLENLIPGDYDVEELDFDGSEAWDSDIVGSPAEVVAGATPVVEVNITNTYLTGELLITKQFDLNDVEGDVDFPASITVEVTGDSYPNGELVTIDIDPSTGYGEELLENLIPGDYYVEELDFEGSEAWDSIIVGSPAEVVAGATPVVEVNIFNNFIMAAETAWAAHDVGVYRYNPGRGGNWATYVKYEDILTDNGEANIYAGQFEYVGYVVFTENGSFVEIEVYLDGWAFEPGTTNLYVQDYSSEPSGNPAPGRFDYKATESGLEASIRVPLNDYYGIHLNVYPLY
;
A
#
# COMPACT_ATOMS: atom_id res chain seq x y z
N LEU A 1 38.69 39.87 -10.20
CA LEU A 1 38.25 39.04 -9.07
C LEU A 1 38.28 39.90 -7.83
N VAL A 2 37.10 40.11 -7.29
CA VAL A 2 36.84 40.86 -6.07
C VAL A 2 36.16 39.87 -5.14
N THR A 3 36.56 39.86 -3.88
CA THR A 3 35.92 39.03 -2.86
C THR A 3 35.14 39.97 -1.96
N ILE A 4 33.86 39.65 -1.75
CA ILE A 4 33.00 40.37 -0.81
C ILE A 4 32.93 39.52 0.45
N ASP A 5 33.30 40.10 1.59
CA ASP A 5 33.14 39.44 2.88
C ASP A 5 31.67 39.53 3.31
N ILE A 6 31.00 38.38 3.40
CA ILE A 6 29.60 38.27 3.81
C ILE A 6 29.53 38.10 5.34
N ASP A 7 28.73 38.90 6.01
CA ASP A 7 28.37 38.69 7.41
C ASP A 7 27.44 37.47 7.52
N PRO A 8 27.89 36.35 8.14
CA PRO A 8 27.12 35.13 8.20
C PRO A 8 25.85 35.24 9.04
N SER A 9 25.71 36.28 9.86
CA SER A 9 24.51 36.50 10.68
C SER A 9 23.39 37.23 9.96
N THR A 10 23.72 37.95 8.88
CA THR A 10 22.76 38.78 8.13
C THR A 10 22.68 38.39 6.65
N GLY A 11 23.68 37.68 6.12
CA GLY A 11 23.81 37.40 4.69
C GLY A 11 24.24 38.60 3.86
N TYR A 12 24.56 39.75 4.49
CA TYR A 12 24.94 40.97 3.79
C TYR A 12 26.46 41.13 3.70
N GLY A 13 26.93 41.63 2.57
CA GLY A 13 28.30 42.12 2.41
C GLY A 13 28.33 43.23 1.37
N GLU A 14 29.37 44.05 1.44
CA GLU A 14 29.59 45.15 0.50
C GLU A 14 31.09 45.31 0.24
N GLU A 15 31.44 45.77 -0.95
CA GLU A 15 32.83 46.09 -1.31
C GLU A 15 32.86 47.33 -2.20
N LEU A 16 33.74 48.28 -1.88
CA LEU A 16 33.92 49.51 -2.63
C LEU A 16 35.14 49.43 -3.54
N LEU A 17 34.91 49.45 -4.86
CA LEU A 17 35.99 49.52 -5.85
C LEU A 17 36.34 50.97 -6.19
N GLU A 18 37.51 51.43 -5.75
CA GLU A 18 37.99 52.79 -6.01
C GLU A 18 38.98 52.88 -7.18
N ASN A 19 39.14 54.10 -7.71
CA ASN A 19 40.11 54.43 -8.76
C ASN A 19 39.91 53.66 -10.09
N LEU A 20 38.68 53.26 -10.38
CA LEU A 20 38.30 52.67 -11.65
C LEU A 20 38.50 53.66 -12.80
N ILE A 21 38.97 53.15 -13.94
CA ILE A 21 39.03 53.94 -15.17
C ILE A 21 37.59 54.13 -15.66
N PRO A 22 37.19 55.32 -16.14
CA PRO A 22 35.86 55.52 -16.69
C PRO A 22 35.53 54.56 -17.84
N GLY A 23 34.30 54.05 -17.86
CA GLY A 23 33.81 53.06 -18.82
C GLY A 23 32.72 52.15 -18.23
N ASP A 24 32.18 51.26 -19.04
CA ASP A 24 31.21 50.25 -18.61
C ASP A 24 31.92 49.02 -18.01
N TYR A 25 31.37 48.51 -16.92
CA TYR A 25 31.85 47.32 -16.22
C TYR A 25 30.73 46.29 -16.13
N ASP A 26 30.98 45.10 -16.65
CA ASP A 26 30.12 43.94 -16.43
C ASP A 26 30.43 43.32 -15.06
N VAL A 27 29.38 42.99 -14.32
CA VAL A 27 29.43 42.24 -13.08
C VAL A 27 28.74 40.89 -13.28
N GLU A 28 29.43 39.83 -12.88
CA GLU A 28 28.97 38.44 -12.87
C GLU A 28 29.35 37.85 -11.51
N GLU A 29 28.43 37.10 -10.90
CA GLU A 29 28.71 36.29 -9.73
C GLU A 29 29.30 34.96 -10.19
N LEU A 30 30.44 34.59 -9.63
CA LEU A 30 31.11 33.32 -9.95
C LEU A 30 30.59 32.22 -9.03
N ASP A 31 30.51 30.99 -9.56
CA ASP A 31 30.12 29.81 -8.80
C ASP A 31 30.94 29.67 -7.50
N PHE A 32 30.24 29.27 -6.44
CA PHE A 32 30.82 28.95 -5.14
C PHE A 32 30.28 27.60 -4.65
N ASP A 33 30.92 27.02 -3.64
CA ASP A 33 30.50 25.73 -3.07
C ASP A 33 29.09 25.87 -2.46
N GLY A 34 28.11 25.15 -3.01
CA GLY A 34 26.71 25.27 -2.61
C GLY A 34 25.86 26.27 -3.40
N SER A 35 26.41 26.92 -4.45
CA SER A 35 25.67 27.92 -5.24
C SER A 35 24.48 27.32 -6.00
N GLU A 36 24.44 26.01 -6.22
CA GLU A 36 23.31 25.29 -6.81
C GLU A 36 22.01 25.37 -5.99
N ALA A 37 22.10 25.71 -4.70
CA ALA A 37 20.94 25.90 -3.83
C ALA A 37 20.39 27.35 -3.84
N TRP A 38 20.94 28.22 -4.68
CA TRP A 38 20.60 29.64 -4.72
C TRP A 38 20.34 30.12 -6.15
N ASP A 39 19.35 31.00 -6.31
CA ASP A 39 19.13 31.76 -7.53
C ASP A 39 19.72 33.17 -7.36
N SER A 40 20.55 33.60 -8.31
CA SER A 40 21.27 34.87 -8.26
C SER A 40 20.64 35.89 -9.20
N ASP A 41 20.27 37.05 -8.66
CA ASP A 41 19.79 38.22 -9.42
C ASP A 41 20.76 39.39 -9.30
N ILE A 42 21.24 39.91 -10.43
CA ILE A 42 22.18 41.02 -10.51
C ILE A 42 21.49 42.24 -11.12
N VAL A 43 21.31 43.28 -10.31
CA VAL A 43 20.68 44.55 -10.70
C VAL A 43 21.72 45.66 -10.77
N GLY A 44 21.72 46.39 -11.89
CA GLY A 44 22.65 47.51 -12.13
C GLY A 44 23.90 47.15 -12.94
N SER A 45 23.96 45.94 -13.50
CA SER A 45 25.00 45.49 -14.44
C SER A 45 24.47 45.53 -15.90
N PRO A 46 25.24 46.01 -16.89
CA PRO A 46 26.55 46.67 -16.74
C PRO A 46 26.45 48.01 -16.02
N ALA A 47 27.50 48.35 -15.26
CA ALA A 47 27.62 49.58 -14.49
C ALA A 47 28.51 50.61 -15.22
N GLU A 48 27.98 51.79 -15.51
CA GLU A 48 28.73 52.88 -16.16
C GLU A 48 29.50 53.73 -15.14
N VAL A 49 30.83 53.68 -15.16
CA VAL A 49 31.70 54.53 -14.33
C VAL A 49 32.08 55.80 -15.10
N VAL A 50 31.70 56.97 -14.57
CA VAL A 50 31.98 58.27 -15.19
C VAL A 50 33.06 59.05 -14.42
N ALA A 51 33.99 59.66 -15.15
CA ALA A 51 35.08 60.45 -14.57
C ALA A 51 34.57 61.59 -13.68
N GLY A 52 34.98 61.61 -12.42
CA GLY A 52 34.65 62.70 -11.48
C GLY A 52 33.20 62.74 -11.04
N ALA A 53 32.42 61.67 -11.27
CA ALA A 53 31.11 61.50 -10.66
C ALA A 53 31.23 61.50 -9.13
N THR A 54 30.31 62.19 -8.45
CA THR A 54 30.25 62.24 -6.98
C THR A 54 29.46 61.10 -6.32
N PRO A 55 28.37 60.54 -6.91
CA PRO A 55 27.77 59.32 -6.36
C PRO A 55 28.58 58.09 -6.78
N VAL A 56 28.61 57.09 -5.90
CA VAL A 56 29.08 55.74 -6.24
C VAL A 56 28.02 55.09 -7.11
N VAL A 57 28.45 54.30 -8.10
CA VAL A 57 27.56 53.46 -8.90
C VAL A 57 27.36 52.16 -8.13
N GLU A 58 26.10 51.81 -7.86
CA GLU A 58 25.76 50.62 -7.08
C GLU A 58 25.35 49.48 -8.02
N VAL A 59 25.88 48.29 -7.76
CA VAL A 59 25.43 47.02 -8.33
C VAL A 59 25.01 46.15 -7.16
N ASN A 60 23.79 45.62 -7.21
CA ASN A 60 23.25 44.77 -6.15
C ASN A 60 23.17 43.33 -6.67
N ILE A 61 23.66 42.39 -5.87
CA ILE A 61 23.58 40.94 -6.13
C ILE A 61 22.71 40.35 -5.03
N THR A 62 21.62 39.67 -5.40
CA THR A 62 20.69 39.04 -4.45
C THR A 62 20.67 37.54 -4.70
N ASN A 63 21.05 36.76 -3.68
CA ASN A 63 20.94 35.30 -3.70
C ASN A 63 19.66 34.86 -2.96
N THR A 64 18.79 34.12 -3.64
CA THR A 64 17.53 33.59 -3.08
C THR A 64 17.64 32.08 -2.91
N TYR A 65 17.42 31.58 -1.70
CA TYR A 65 17.49 30.13 -1.44
C TYR A 65 16.39 29.39 -2.20
N LEU A 66 16.77 28.36 -2.95
CA LEU A 66 15.85 27.49 -3.66
C LEU A 66 15.38 26.38 -2.72
N THR A 67 14.07 26.30 -2.53
CA THR A 67 13.42 25.20 -1.81
C THR A 67 12.99 24.10 -2.78
N GLY A 68 12.69 22.92 -2.25
CA GLY A 68 12.06 21.84 -2.99
C GLY A 68 10.62 21.59 -2.53
N GLU A 69 9.99 20.62 -3.21
CA GLU A 69 8.61 20.20 -3.00
C GLU A 69 8.54 18.67 -2.97
N LEU A 70 7.58 18.11 -2.24
CA LEU A 70 7.29 16.68 -2.18
C LEU A 70 5.78 16.46 -2.29
N LEU A 71 5.35 15.68 -3.28
CA LEU A 71 3.96 15.25 -3.42
C LEU A 71 3.80 13.86 -2.81
N ILE A 72 2.87 13.71 -1.87
CA ILE A 72 2.49 12.43 -1.30
C ILE A 72 1.11 12.07 -1.85
N THR A 73 0.99 10.90 -2.48
CA THR A 73 -0.28 10.38 -2.97
C THR A 73 -0.69 9.15 -2.17
N LYS A 74 -1.99 8.96 -2.01
CA LYS A 74 -2.60 7.84 -1.31
C LYS A 74 -3.67 7.22 -2.18
N GLN A 75 -3.64 5.90 -2.33
CA GLN A 75 -4.69 5.13 -2.99
C GLN A 75 -5.09 3.95 -2.12
N PHE A 76 -6.40 3.80 -1.90
CA PHE A 76 -7.00 2.54 -1.48
C PHE A 76 -7.34 1.71 -2.72
N ASP A 77 -6.78 0.51 -2.82
CA ASP A 77 -7.03 -0.44 -3.91
C ASP A 77 -7.87 -1.61 -3.39
N LEU A 78 -9.07 -1.77 -3.95
CA LEU A 78 -10.00 -2.83 -3.60
C LEU A 78 -9.64 -4.17 -4.27
N ASN A 79 -8.61 -4.22 -5.11
CA ASN A 79 -8.29 -5.39 -5.93
C ASN A 79 -9.54 -5.85 -6.72
N ASP A 80 -9.92 -7.12 -6.58
CA ASP A 80 -11.08 -7.75 -7.25
C ASP A 80 -12.33 -7.78 -6.34
N VAL A 81 -12.39 -6.99 -5.28
CA VAL A 81 -13.57 -6.94 -4.40
C VAL A 81 -14.77 -6.37 -5.19
N GLU A 82 -15.85 -7.16 -5.27
CA GLU A 82 -17.16 -6.69 -5.71
C GLU A 82 -17.95 -6.22 -4.48
N GLY A 83 -18.37 -4.95 -4.46
CA GLY A 83 -19.13 -4.37 -3.34
C GLY A 83 -18.85 -2.88 -3.15
N ASP A 84 -19.59 -2.26 -2.23
CA ASP A 84 -19.32 -0.88 -1.77
C ASP A 84 -18.48 -0.97 -0.49
N VAL A 85 -17.24 -0.48 -0.54
CA VAL A 85 -16.37 -0.36 0.63
C VAL A 85 -16.28 1.11 1.03
N ASP A 86 -16.59 1.40 2.29
CA ASP A 86 -16.42 2.74 2.85
C ASP A 86 -14.93 3.02 3.10
N PHE A 87 -14.39 4.04 2.45
CA PHE A 87 -13.04 4.53 2.71
C PHE A 87 -13.02 5.43 3.96
N PRO A 88 -11.91 5.46 4.73
CA PRO A 88 -11.77 6.44 5.80
C PRO A 88 -11.79 7.86 5.22
N ALA A 89 -12.24 8.85 5.99
CA ALA A 89 -12.28 10.25 5.52
C ALA A 89 -10.87 10.86 5.34
N SER A 90 -9.89 10.38 6.12
CA SER A 90 -8.50 10.80 6.03
C SER A 90 -7.58 9.74 6.64
N ILE A 91 -6.28 9.83 6.32
CA ILE A 91 -5.19 9.11 7.00
C ILE A 91 -4.15 10.11 7.53
N THR A 92 -3.25 9.63 8.38
CA THR A 92 -2.11 10.43 8.87
C THR A 92 -0.80 9.73 8.50
N VAL A 93 0.16 10.50 8.00
CA VAL A 93 1.53 10.06 7.77
C VAL A 93 2.50 10.87 8.63
N GLU A 94 3.62 10.27 9.00
CA GLU A 94 4.76 10.97 9.59
C GLU A 94 5.82 11.21 8.51
N VAL A 95 6.21 12.46 8.31
CA VAL A 95 7.26 12.87 7.37
C VAL A 95 8.49 13.32 8.13
N THR A 96 9.64 12.74 7.85
CA THR A 96 10.93 13.13 8.44
C THR A 96 11.91 13.55 7.36
N GLY A 97 12.70 14.58 7.64
CA GLY A 97 13.69 15.15 6.72
C GLY A 97 14.29 16.42 7.31
N ASP A 98 15.12 17.14 6.55
CA ASP A 98 15.84 18.31 7.08
C ASP A 98 14.89 19.46 7.49
N SER A 99 13.76 19.63 6.80
CA SER A 99 12.69 20.53 7.26
C SER A 99 11.95 20.04 8.50
N TYR A 100 11.91 18.72 8.74
CA TYR A 100 11.13 18.07 9.78
C TYR A 100 12.00 17.10 10.61
N PRO A 101 13.02 17.61 11.33
CA PRO A 101 14.03 16.76 11.97
C PRO A 101 13.49 15.92 13.13
N ASN A 102 12.29 16.22 13.63
CA ASN A 102 11.62 15.47 14.69
C ASN A 102 10.35 14.75 14.20
N GLY A 103 10.12 14.70 12.89
CA GLY A 103 8.86 14.25 12.30
C GLY A 103 7.80 15.36 12.27
N GLU A 104 7.05 15.42 11.18
CA GLU A 104 5.84 16.22 11.02
C GLU A 104 4.67 15.29 10.69
N LEU A 105 3.55 15.49 11.37
CA LEU A 105 2.33 14.71 11.11
C LEU A 105 1.51 15.41 10.03
N VAL A 106 1.32 14.74 8.91
CA VAL A 106 0.58 15.23 7.76
C VAL A 106 -0.70 14.43 7.60
N THR A 107 -1.84 15.12 7.57
CA THR A 107 -3.15 14.50 7.30
C THR A 107 -3.43 14.56 5.81
N ILE A 108 -3.81 13.44 5.22
CA ILE A 108 -4.24 13.34 3.82
C ILE A 108 -5.73 13.03 3.80
N ASP A 109 -6.52 13.95 3.25
CA ASP A 109 -7.96 13.73 3.05
C ASP A 109 -8.20 12.74 1.90
N ILE A 110 -9.15 11.83 2.08
CA ILE A 110 -9.47 10.78 1.11
C ILE A 110 -10.82 11.06 0.47
N ASP A 111 -10.85 11.01 -0.86
CA ASP A 111 -12.08 11.04 -1.63
C ASP A 111 -12.87 9.74 -1.40
N PRO A 112 -14.05 9.79 -0.76
CA PRO A 112 -14.83 8.59 -0.44
C PRO A 112 -15.38 7.87 -1.67
N SER A 113 -15.31 8.47 -2.87
CA SER A 113 -15.78 7.85 -4.11
C SER A 113 -14.69 7.11 -4.88
N THR A 114 -13.41 7.42 -4.63
CA THR A 114 -12.28 6.86 -5.38
C THR A 114 -11.23 6.20 -4.47
N GLY A 115 -11.25 6.49 -3.18
CA GLY A 115 -10.21 6.06 -2.24
C GLY A 115 -8.87 6.76 -2.48
N TYR A 116 -8.85 7.84 -3.27
CA TYR A 116 -7.65 8.61 -3.57
C TYR A 116 -7.51 9.83 -2.65
N GLY A 117 -6.28 10.16 -2.28
CA GLY A 117 -5.93 11.41 -1.62
C GLY A 117 -4.54 11.87 -2.02
N GLU A 118 -4.25 13.15 -1.86
CA GLU A 118 -2.92 13.72 -2.11
C GLU A 118 -2.65 14.90 -1.20
N GLU A 119 -1.38 15.14 -0.89
CA GLU A 119 -0.91 16.32 -0.17
C GLU A 119 0.43 16.78 -0.73
N LEU A 120 0.56 18.08 -1.02
CA LEU A 120 1.78 18.70 -1.53
C LEU A 120 2.49 19.46 -0.39
N LEU A 121 3.71 19.03 -0.06
CA LEU A 121 4.56 19.73 0.87
C LEU A 121 5.51 20.67 0.12
N GLU A 122 5.35 21.96 0.34
CA GLU A 122 6.14 23.01 -0.30
C GLU A 122 7.20 23.60 0.65
N ASN A 123 8.17 24.33 0.09
CA ASN A 123 9.20 25.05 0.84
C ASN A 123 10.11 24.13 1.68
N LEU A 124 10.39 22.94 1.17
CA LEU A 124 11.26 21.97 1.81
C LEU A 124 12.74 22.35 1.60
N ILE A 125 13.56 22.12 2.63
CA ILE A 125 15.01 22.16 2.50
C ILE A 125 15.41 20.96 1.63
N PRO A 126 16.14 21.15 0.52
CA PRO A 126 16.59 20.03 -0.29
C PRO A 126 17.34 18.97 0.52
N GLY A 127 17.03 17.70 0.29
CA GLY A 127 17.55 16.57 1.06
C GLY A 127 16.68 15.32 0.93
N ASP A 128 17.01 14.27 1.69
CA ASP A 128 16.23 13.04 1.73
C ASP A 128 15.06 13.15 2.71
N TYR A 129 13.86 12.78 2.26
CA TYR A 129 12.64 12.75 3.06
C TYR A 129 12.08 11.33 3.16
N TYR A 130 11.66 10.93 4.36
CA TYR A 130 11.07 9.64 4.65
C TYR A 130 9.60 9.83 5.01
N VAL A 131 8.75 8.91 4.56
CA VAL A 131 7.31 8.92 4.79
C VAL A 131 6.92 7.59 5.41
N GLU A 132 6.22 7.65 6.54
CA GLU A 132 5.64 6.50 7.24
C GLU A 132 4.13 6.70 7.35
N GLU A 133 3.33 5.71 6.95
CA GLU A 133 1.88 5.73 7.22
C GLU A 133 1.61 5.24 8.64
N LEU A 134 0.83 6.02 9.40
CA LEU A 134 0.44 5.65 10.75
C LEU A 134 -0.87 4.84 10.75
N ASP A 135 -1.02 3.98 11.75
CA ASP A 135 -2.24 3.20 11.95
C ASP A 135 -3.49 4.10 12.05
N PHE A 136 -4.56 3.70 11.36
CA PHE A 136 -5.89 4.30 11.44
C PHE A 136 -6.95 3.23 11.77
N GLU A 137 -8.16 3.66 12.12
CA GLU A 137 -9.27 2.75 12.41
C GLU A 137 -9.64 1.92 11.16
N GLY A 138 -9.56 0.59 11.25
CA GLY A 138 -9.80 -0.30 10.11
C GLY A 138 -8.56 -0.62 9.28
N SER A 139 -7.38 -0.11 9.64
CA SER A 139 -6.12 -0.37 8.93
C SER A 139 -5.73 -1.85 8.87
N GLU A 140 -6.24 -2.69 9.79
CA GLU A 140 -6.03 -4.14 9.79
C GLU A 140 -6.61 -4.87 8.56
N ALA A 141 -7.53 -4.22 7.84
CA ALA A 141 -8.11 -4.73 6.60
C ALA A 141 -7.28 -4.38 5.35
N TRP A 142 -6.10 -3.77 5.51
CA TRP A 142 -5.29 -3.27 4.40
C TRP A 142 -3.82 -3.65 4.55
N ASP A 143 -3.18 -3.92 3.41
CA ASP A 143 -1.73 -4.07 3.30
C ASP A 143 -1.15 -2.77 2.73
N SER A 144 -0.32 -2.07 3.52
CA SER A 144 0.26 -0.79 3.14
C SER A 144 1.60 -0.97 2.43
N ILE A 145 1.72 -0.38 1.25
CA ILE A 145 2.94 -0.35 0.43
C ILE A 145 3.30 1.10 0.13
N ILE A 146 4.51 1.49 0.52
CA ILE A 146 5.06 2.82 0.23
C ILE A 146 6.13 2.69 -0.85
N VAL A 147 5.97 3.47 -1.93
CA VAL A 147 6.90 3.50 -3.07
C VAL A 147 7.46 4.92 -3.21
N GLY A 148 8.78 5.02 -3.40
CA GLY A 148 9.48 6.31 -3.56
C GLY A 148 10.00 6.91 -2.25
N SER A 149 9.90 6.20 -1.12
CA SER A 149 10.52 6.61 0.15
C SER A 149 11.80 5.80 0.43
N PRO A 150 12.94 6.43 0.81
CA PRO A 150 13.13 7.87 0.90
C PRO A 150 13.07 8.58 -0.47
N ALA A 151 12.57 9.81 -0.46
CA ALA A 151 12.47 10.69 -1.61
C ALA A 151 13.55 11.78 -1.55
N GLU A 152 14.34 11.92 -2.60
CA GLU A 152 15.34 12.99 -2.74
C GLU A 152 14.64 14.26 -3.24
N VAL A 153 14.44 15.24 -2.35
CA VAL A 153 13.88 16.55 -2.67
C VAL A 153 15.01 17.45 -3.16
N VAL A 154 14.89 17.93 -4.40
CA VAL A 154 15.89 18.80 -5.03
C VAL A 154 15.34 20.21 -5.19
N ALA A 155 16.20 21.21 -4.98
CA ALA A 155 15.88 22.63 -5.13
C ALA A 155 15.29 22.94 -6.52
N GLY A 156 14.11 23.57 -6.55
CA GLY A 156 13.45 24.02 -7.79
C GLY A 156 13.12 22.93 -8.80
N ALA A 157 13.08 21.65 -8.38
CA ALA A 157 12.86 20.54 -9.29
C ALA A 157 11.50 20.59 -9.99
N THR A 158 11.49 20.30 -11.30
CA THR A 158 10.27 20.10 -12.09
C THR A 158 10.47 18.86 -12.99
N PRO A 159 9.63 17.80 -12.87
CA PRO A 159 8.49 17.65 -11.97
C PRO A 159 8.88 17.52 -10.49
N VAL A 160 7.90 17.71 -9.61
CA VAL A 160 8.01 17.47 -8.16
C VAL A 160 8.29 15.98 -7.90
N VAL A 161 9.07 15.66 -6.86
CA VAL A 161 9.30 14.27 -6.45
C VAL A 161 8.06 13.71 -5.75
N GLU A 162 7.76 12.44 -6.00
CA GLU A 162 6.53 11.79 -5.53
C GLU A 162 6.82 10.61 -4.61
N VAL A 163 6.04 10.49 -3.53
CA VAL A 163 5.90 9.27 -2.72
C VAL A 163 4.47 8.77 -2.87
N ASN A 164 4.32 7.50 -3.25
CA ASN A 164 3.02 6.88 -3.46
C ASN A 164 2.77 5.84 -2.38
N ILE A 165 1.62 5.95 -1.70
CA ILE A 165 1.17 5.01 -0.68
C ILE A 165 -0.04 4.24 -1.20
N PHE A 166 0.04 2.92 -1.21
CA PHE A 166 -1.04 2.02 -1.63
C PHE A 166 -1.52 1.21 -0.43
N ASN A 167 -2.81 1.30 -0.11
CA ASN A 167 -3.48 0.36 0.80
C ASN A 167 -4.24 -0.65 -0.04
N ASN A 168 -3.74 -1.88 -0.11
CA ASN A 168 -4.39 -2.96 -0.84
C ASN A 168 -5.32 -3.70 0.11
N PHE A 169 -6.58 -3.87 -0.26
CA PHE A 169 -7.55 -4.52 0.60
C PHE A 169 -7.15 -5.98 0.85
N ILE A 170 -7.05 -6.36 2.12
CA ILE A 170 -6.83 -7.73 2.56
C ILE A 170 -8.20 -8.37 2.73
N MET A 171 -8.52 -9.32 1.85
CA MET A 171 -9.71 -10.14 2.04
C MET A 171 -9.43 -11.12 3.18
N ALA A 172 -10.04 -10.87 4.34
CA ALA A 172 -9.93 -11.75 5.50
C ALA A 172 -10.57 -13.11 5.18
N ALA A 173 -9.74 -14.07 4.78
CA ALA A 173 -10.21 -15.42 4.51
C ALA A 173 -10.63 -16.12 5.80
N GLU A 174 -11.85 -16.63 5.82
CA GLU A 174 -12.34 -17.56 6.81
C GLU A 174 -12.09 -19.00 6.40
N THR A 175 -11.83 -19.82 7.41
CA THR A 175 -11.80 -21.27 7.26
C THR A 175 -13.22 -21.82 7.22
N ALA A 176 -13.60 -22.42 6.11
CA ALA A 176 -14.86 -23.12 5.94
C ALA A 176 -14.66 -24.64 5.77
N TRP A 177 -15.70 -25.40 6.14
CA TRP A 177 -15.72 -26.86 6.07
C TRP A 177 -17.06 -27.38 5.56
N ALA A 178 -17.02 -28.38 4.68
CA ALA A 178 -18.22 -29.12 4.33
C ALA A 178 -18.68 -29.97 5.53
N ALA A 179 -19.98 -30.00 5.76
CA ALA A 179 -20.63 -30.73 6.83
C ALA A 179 -21.98 -31.27 6.36
N HIS A 180 -22.37 -32.42 6.91
CA HIS A 180 -23.75 -32.92 6.78
C HIS A 180 -24.73 -31.93 7.38
N ASP A 181 -24.43 -31.54 8.61
CA ASP A 181 -25.17 -30.59 9.42
C ASP A 181 -24.17 -29.97 10.41
N VAL A 182 -24.52 -28.83 10.99
CA VAL A 182 -23.71 -28.13 11.99
C VAL A 182 -23.29 -29.08 13.11
N GLY A 183 -21.99 -29.37 13.17
CA GLY A 183 -21.37 -30.19 14.21
C GLY A 183 -21.57 -31.71 14.08
N VAL A 184 -22.17 -32.18 12.97
CA VAL A 184 -22.24 -33.61 12.63
C VAL A 184 -20.92 -34.04 11.99
N TYR A 185 -20.42 -35.22 12.38
CA TYR A 185 -19.14 -35.78 11.90
C TYR A 185 -17.93 -34.84 12.07
N ARG A 186 -17.68 -34.39 13.31
CA ARG A 186 -16.49 -33.60 13.64
C ARG A 186 -15.24 -34.47 13.71
N TYR A 187 -14.12 -33.89 13.27
CA TYR A 187 -12.81 -34.40 13.63
C TYR A 187 -12.63 -34.29 15.15
N ASN A 188 -12.32 -35.42 15.79
CA ASN A 188 -11.86 -35.46 17.18
C ASN A 188 -12.76 -34.69 18.19
N PRO A 189 -14.08 -35.00 18.28
CA PRO A 189 -15.09 -34.18 18.94
C PRO A 189 -14.92 -34.00 20.47
N GLY A 190 -13.98 -34.70 21.10
CA GLY A 190 -13.79 -34.73 22.55
C GLY A 190 -12.54 -34.00 23.07
N ARG A 191 -11.71 -33.40 22.21
CA ARG A 191 -10.43 -32.79 22.64
C ARG A 191 -10.39 -31.27 22.68
N GLY A 192 -11.46 -30.60 22.26
CA GLY A 192 -11.59 -29.14 22.27
C GLY A 192 -10.64 -28.43 21.29
N GLY A 193 -11.11 -27.39 20.64
CA GLY A 193 -10.23 -26.42 19.95
C GLY A 193 -10.27 -26.39 18.41
N ASN A 194 -10.91 -27.34 17.71
CA ASN A 194 -11.14 -27.21 16.27
C ASN A 194 -12.53 -27.76 15.90
N TRP A 195 -13.31 -26.99 15.13
CA TRP A 195 -14.65 -27.37 14.67
C TRP A 195 -14.64 -28.06 13.30
N ALA A 196 -13.47 -28.42 12.77
CA ALA A 196 -13.40 -29.12 11.48
C ALA A 196 -14.34 -30.35 11.41
N THR A 197 -15.03 -30.50 10.27
CA THR A 197 -15.96 -31.59 9.96
C THR A 197 -15.48 -32.37 8.75
N TYR A 198 -15.92 -33.63 8.67
CA TYR A 198 -15.84 -34.43 7.46
C TYR A 198 -17.25 -34.86 7.05
N VAL A 199 -17.39 -35.30 5.82
CA VAL A 199 -18.64 -35.84 5.30
C VAL A 199 -18.51 -37.33 5.03
N LYS A 200 -19.54 -38.09 5.43
CA LYS A 200 -19.69 -39.50 5.10
C LYS A 200 -20.44 -39.67 3.79
N TYR A 201 -19.84 -40.35 2.82
CA TYR A 201 -20.35 -40.41 1.46
C TYR A 201 -21.72 -41.09 1.35
N GLU A 202 -21.93 -42.20 2.07
CA GLU A 202 -23.21 -42.91 2.02
C GLU A 202 -24.40 -42.06 2.51
N ASP A 203 -24.15 -41.17 3.46
CA ASP A 203 -25.17 -40.27 4.00
C ASP A 203 -25.47 -39.14 3.00
N ILE A 204 -24.43 -38.63 2.30
CA ILE A 204 -24.57 -37.59 1.26
C ILE A 204 -25.45 -38.09 0.12
N LEU A 205 -25.29 -39.35 -0.28
CA LEU A 205 -26.12 -39.97 -1.33
C LEU A 205 -27.61 -40.01 -0.97
N THR A 206 -27.95 -39.98 0.31
CA THR A 206 -29.35 -39.91 0.76
C THR A 206 -29.92 -38.50 0.74
N ASP A 207 -29.06 -37.49 0.65
CA ASP A 207 -29.40 -36.06 0.62
C ASP A 207 -29.08 -35.45 -0.76
N ASN A 208 -29.59 -36.09 -1.82
CA ASN A 208 -29.41 -35.68 -3.22
C ASN A 208 -27.95 -35.55 -3.71
N GLY A 209 -26.97 -36.07 -2.95
CA GLY A 209 -25.56 -35.90 -3.27
C GLY A 209 -24.97 -34.60 -2.74
N GLU A 210 -25.66 -33.89 -1.85
CA GLU A 210 -25.26 -32.57 -1.37
C GLU A 210 -24.72 -32.57 0.07
N ALA A 211 -23.85 -31.62 0.38
CA ALA A 211 -23.49 -31.28 1.76
C ALA A 211 -23.27 -29.76 1.89
N ASN A 212 -23.73 -29.17 2.98
CA ASN A 212 -23.56 -27.74 3.22
C ASN A 212 -22.11 -27.40 3.61
N ILE A 213 -21.72 -26.16 3.41
CA ILE A 213 -20.42 -25.63 3.83
C ILE A 213 -20.67 -24.55 4.88
N TYR A 214 -19.89 -24.57 5.96
CA TYR A 214 -19.95 -23.57 7.02
C TYR A 214 -18.59 -22.95 7.33
N ALA A 215 -18.56 -21.63 7.45
CA ALA A 215 -17.48 -20.85 8.05
C ALA A 215 -17.83 -20.49 9.50
N GLY A 216 -16.82 -20.22 10.34
CA GLY A 216 -17.05 -19.79 11.73
C GLY A 216 -17.93 -20.73 12.59
N GLN A 217 -18.07 -22.00 12.20
CA GLN A 217 -18.94 -23.04 12.79
C GLN A 217 -20.44 -22.98 12.45
N PHE A 218 -20.98 -21.82 12.11
CA PHE A 218 -22.43 -21.65 11.99
C PHE A 218 -22.84 -20.83 10.76
N GLU A 219 -21.91 -20.15 10.12
CA GLU A 219 -22.20 -19.28 8.99
C GLU A 219 -22.30 -20.12 7.72
N TYR A 220 -23.47 -20.15 7.09
CA TYR A 220 -23.65 -20.87 5.85
C TYR A 220 -22.96 -20.13 4.72
N VAL A 221 -22.07 -20.81 4.00
CA VAL A 221 -21.29 -20.19 2.91
C VAL A 221 -21.61 -20.77 1.53
N GLY A 222 -22.40 -21.83 1.48
CA GLY A 222 -22.69 -22.57 0.24
C GLY A 222 -22.84 -24.06 0.45
N TYR A 223 -22.71 -24.83 -0.62
CA TYR A 223 -22.83 -26.29 -0.61
C TYR A 223 -21.90 -26.95 -1.62
N VAL A 224 -21.69 -28.25 -1.45
CA VAL A 224 -21.01 -29.12 -2.41
C VAL A 224 -21.95 -30.16 -2.98
N VAL A 225 -21.73 -30.54 -4.23
CA VAL A 225 -22.42 -31.63 -4.93
C VAL A 225 -21.43 -32.73 -5.29
N PHE A 226 -21.78 -33.97 -4.99
CA PHE A 226 -20.97 -35.15 -5.30
C PHE A 226 -21.55 -35.93 -6.49
N THR A 227 -20.79 -36.01 -7.57
CA THR A 227 -21.15 -36.77 -8.78
C THR A 227 -20.23 -37.96 -8.98
N GLU A 228 -20.74 -39.18 -8.79
CA GLU A 228 -19.95 -40.42 -9.00
C GLU A 228 -19.62 -40.61 -10.49
N ASN A 229 -18.34 -40.84 -10.79
CA ASN A 229 -17.85 -41.14 -12.14
C ASN A 229 -16.86 -42.32 -12.11
N GLY A 230 -17.41 -43.52 -11.99
CA GLY A 230 -16.68 -44.77 -12.03
C GLY A 230 -15.85 -45.01 -10.76
N SER A 231 -14.54 -44.74 -10.82
CA SER A 231 -13.62 -44.91 -9.67
C SER A 231 -13.30 -43.60 -8.95
N PHE A 232 -13.99 -42.53 -9.33
CA PHE A 232 -13.80 -41.18 -8.82
C PHE A 232 -15.14 -40.57 -8.49
N VAL A 233 -15.11 -39.53 -7.68
CA VAL A 233 -16.21 -38.59 -7.48
C VAL A 233 -15.74 -37.21 -7.90
N GLU A 234 -16.58 -36.51 -8.65
CA GLU A 234 -16.43 -35.09 -8.94
C GLU A 234 -17.18 -34.31 -7.86
N ILE A 235 -16.49 -33.37 -7.22
CA ILE A 235 -17.03 -32.54 -6.15
C ILE A 235 -17.11 -31.12 -6.71
N GLU A 236 -18.32 -30.64 -6.91
CA GLU A 236 -18.60 -29.27 -7.34
C GLU A 236 -18.94 -28.43 -6.11
N VAL A 237 -18.36 -27.24 -5.99
CA VAL A 237 -18.59 -26.28 -4.90
C VAL A 237 -19.39 -25.12 -5.47
N TYR A 238 -20.42 -24.70 -4.73
CA TYR A 238 -21.21 -23.50 -5.03
C TYR A 238 -21.29 -22.63 -3.77
N LEU A 239 -20.69 -21.44 -3.82
CA LEU A 239 -20.71 -20.47 -2.73
C LEU A 239 -21.87 -19.48 -2.89
N ASP A 240 -22.44 -19.03 -1.76
CA ASP A 240 -23.60 -18.13 -1.71
C ASP A 240 -23.31 -16.93 -0.80
N GLY A 241 -23.05 -15.75 -1.37
CA GLY A 241 -22.61 -14.57 -0.62
C GLY A 241 -21.14 -14.61 -0.17
N TRP A 242 -20.36 -15.56 -0.70
CA TRP A 242 -18.96 -15.80 -0.38
C TRP A 242 -18.19 -16.16 -1.65
N ALA A 243 -16.86 -15.98 -1.63
CA ALA A 243 -15.97 -16.34 -2.72
C ALA A 243 -14.68 -17.02 -2.21
N PHE A 244 -13.98 -17.74 -3.09
CA PHE A 244 -12.68 -18.35 -2.78
C PHE A 244 -11.59 -17.30 -2.58
N GLU A 245 -10.80 -17.42 -1.50
CA GLU A 245 -9.61 -16.60 -1.27
C GLU A 245 -8.66 -16.67 -2.49
N PRO A 246 -8.47 -15.60 -3.28
CA PRO A 246 -7.71 -15.67 -4.52
C PRO A 246 -6.20 -15.75 -4.27
N GLY A 247 -5.47 -16.26 -5.25
CA GLY A 247 -4.00 -16.22 -5.26
C GLY A 247 -3.30 -17.24 -4.35
N THR A 248 -4.03 -17.95 -3.48
CA THR A 248 -3.51 -19.02 -2.62
C THR A 248 -4.21 -20.35 -2.91
N THR A 249 -3.69 -21.46 -2.39
CA THR A 249 -4.46 -22.71 -2.39
C THR A 249 -5.62 -22.56 -1.41
N ASN A 250 -6.84 -22.73 -1.90
CA ASN A 250 -8.06 -22.35 -1.20
C ASN A 250 -9.12 -23.44 -1.19
N LEU A 251 -8.95 -24.51 -1.97
CA LEU A 251 -9.76 -25.72 -1.91
C LEU A 251 -8.87 -26.91 -1.55
N TYR A 252 -9.23 -27.63 -0.50
CA TYR A 252 -8.50 -28.78 0.02
C TYR A 252 -9.47 -29.94 0.20
N VAL A 253 -9.18 -31.07 -0.43
CA VAL A 253 -9.96 -32.30 -0.28
C VAL A 253 -9.05 -33.46 0.12
N GLN A 254 -9.50 -34.25 1.08
CA GLN A 254 -8.89 -35.53 1.44
C GLN A 254 -9.96 -36.63 1.42
N ASP A 255 -9.71 -37.70 0.68
CA ASP A 255 -10.51 -38.91 0.73
C ASP A 255 -10.00 -39.86 1.84
N TYR A 256 -10.91 -40.63 2.43
CA TYR A 256 -10.59 -41.65 3.41
C TYR A 256 -11.42 -42.92 3.22
N SER A 257 -10.76 -44.08 3.20
CA SER A 257 -11.42 -45.39 3.17
C SER A 257 -11.99 -45.84 4.53
N SER A 258 -11.80 -45.04 5.58
CA SER A 258 -12.29 -45.30 6.93
C SER A 258 -12.45 -43.99 7.67
N GLU A 259 -13.33 -43.98 8.68
CA GLU A 259 -13.60 -42.78 9.48
C GLU A 259 -12.29 -42.11 9.96
N PRO A 260 -12.08 -40.81 9.68
CA PRO A 260 -10.83 -40.16 10.01
C PRO A 260 -10.67 -40.00 11.53
N SER A 261 -9.50 -40.37 12.04
CA SER A 261 -9.14 -40.22 13.46
C SER A 261 -8.07 -39.14 13.65
N GLY A 262 -8.37 -38.12 14.45
CA GLY A 262 -7.44 -37.04 14.80
C GLY A 262 -7.84 -35.68 14.25
N ASN A 263 -6.98 -34.67 14.42
CA ASN A 263 -7.21 -33.36 13.84
C ASN A 263 -6.76 -33.37 12.37
N PRO A 264 -7.50 -32.71 11.47
CA PRO A 264 -7.08 -32.59 10.09
C PRO A 264 -5.86 -31.66 10.00
N ALA A 265 -5.05 -31.88 8.96
CA ALA A 265 -3.96 -30.99 8.57
C ALA A 265 -4.19 -30.61 7.10
N PRO A 266 -5.01 -29.58 6.81
CA PRO A 266 -5.42 -29.27 5.44
C PRO A 266 -4.23 -29.03 4.49
N GLY A 267 -3.16 -28.39 4.99
CA GLY A 267 -1.89 -28.24 4.25
C GLY A 267 -1.22 -29.56 3.83
N ARG A 268 -1.70 -30.72 4.29
CA ARG A 268 -1.24 -32.06 3.91
C ARG A 268 -2.28 -32.90 3.17
N PHE A 269 -3.45 -32.33 2.85
CA PHE A 269 -4.46 -33.05 2.06
C PHE A 269 -3.90 -33.39 0.67
N ASP A 270 -4.28 -34.53 0.14
CA ASP A 270 -3.73 -35.06 -1.12
C ASP A 270 -4.23 -34.30 -2.35
N TYR A 271 -5.44 -33.75 -2.30
CA TYR A 271 -6.05 -33.02 -3.42
C TYR A 271 -6.28 -31.57 -3.04
N LYS A 272 -5.84 -30.67 -3.90
CA LYS A 272 -5.93 -29.24 -3.66
C LYS A 272 -6.08 -28.48 -4.98
N ALA A 273 -6.74 -27.34 -4.90
CA ALA A 273 -6.84 -26.41 -6.02
C ALA A 273 -6.75 -24.95 -5.55
N THR A 274 -6.44 -24.08 -6.51
CA THR A 274 -6.48 -22.62 -6.36
C THR A 274 -7.57 -22.14 -7.30
N GLU A 275 -8.68 -21.72 -6.72
CA GLU A 275 -9.89 -21.32 -7.42
C GLU A 275 -10.17 -19.83 -7.20
N SER A 276 -11.08 -19.25 -7.98
CA SER A 276 -11.53 -17.86 -7.78
C SER A 276 -13.02 -17.74 -8.09
N GLY A 277 -13.67 -16.72 -7.54
CA GLY A 277 -15.11 -16.54 -7.70
C GLY A 277 -15.94 -17.46 -6.79
N LEU A 278 -17.09 -17.91 -7.28
CA LEU A 278 -18.14 -18.55 -6.48
C LEU A 278 -18.24 -20.07 -6.67
N GLU A 279 -17.61 -20.62 -7.70
CA GLU A 279 -17.79 -22.02 -8.10
C GLU A 279 -16.45 -22.70 -8.34
N ALA A 280 -16.36 -23.98 -8.03
CA ALA A 280 -15.18 -24.80 -8.30
C ALA A 280 -15.55 -26.26 -8.57
N SER A 281 -14.67 -27.02 -9.22
CA SER A 281 -14.79 -28.48 -9.34
C SER A 281 -13.45 -29.14 -9.04
N ILE A 282 -13.48 -30.21 -8.23
CA ILE A 282 -12.31 -31.04 -7.95
C ILE A 282 -12.66 -32.53 -8.03
N ARG A 283 -11.78 -33.30 -8.68
CA ARG A 283 -11.95 -34.74 -8.85
C ARG A 283 -11.06 -35.52 -7.89
N VAL A 284 -11.67 -36.41 -7.10
CA VAL A 284 -10.97 -37.27 -6.12
C VAL A 284 -11.41 -38.73 -6.25
N PRO A 285 -10.64 -39.72 -5.75
CA PRO A 285 -11.04 -41.12 -5.76
C PRO A 285 -12.31 -41.38 -4.95
N LEU A 286 -13.12 -42.32 -5.43
CA LEU A 286 -14.33 -42.75 -4.72
C LEU A 286 -13.97 -43.51 -3.44
N ASN A 287 -14.38 -42.97 -2.29
CA ASN A 287 -14.18 -43.49 -0.94
C ASN A 287 -15.37 -43.17 -0.01
N ASP A 288 -15.30 -43.69 1.22
CA ASP A 288 -16.39 -43.67 2.19
C ASP A 288 -16.52 -42.32 2.93
N TYR A 289 -15.44 -41.53 3.03
CA TYR A 289 -15.44 -40.26 3.75
C TYR A 289 -14.58 -39.22 3.05
N TYR A 290 -14.95 -37.94 3.20
CA TYR A 290 -14.20 -36.82 2.64
C TYR A 290 -14.07 -35.68 3.65
N GLY A 291 -12.87 -35.14 3.79
CA GLY A 291 -12.66 -33.83 4.40
C GLY A 291 -12.56 -32.78 3.31
N ILE A 292 -13.46 -31.79 3.32
CA ILE A 292 -13.43 -30.68 2.37
C ILE A 292 -13.29 -29.40 3.17
N HIS A 293 -12.18 -28.70 2.96
CA HIS A 293 -11.81 -27.46 3.61
C HIS A 293 -11.60 -26.39 2.56
N LEU A 294 -12.13 -25.20 2.85
CA LEU A 294 -12.04 -24.05 1.97
C LEU A 294 -11.48 -22.85 2.74
N ASN A 295 -10.73 -22.01 2.04
CA ASN A 295 -10.48 -20.64 2.44
C ASN A 295 -11.39 -19.74 1.60
N VAL A 296 -12.30 -19.05 2.26
CA VAL A 296 -13.34 -18.23 1.62
C VAL A 296 -13.44 -16.87 2.28
N TYR A 297 -13.90 -15.86 1.58
CA TYR A 297 -14.18 -14.55 2.15
C TYR A 297 -15.62 -14.13 1.82
N PRO A 298 -16.28 -13.37 2.70
CA PRO A 298 -17.63 -12.89 2.45
C PRO A 298 -17.62 -11.79 1.38
N LEU A 299 -18.63 -11.80 0.50
CA LEU A 299 -18.89 -10.72 -0.45
C LEU A 299 -19.88 -9.75 0.21
N TYR A 300 -19.35 -8.64 0.76
CA TYR A 300 -20.16 -7.58 1.37
C TYR A 300 -20.39 -6.43 0.39
#